data_AF-A0A847EN79-F1
#
_entry.id   AF-A0A847EN79-F1
#
_cell.length_a   1.000
_cell.length_b   1.000
_cell.length_c   1.000
_cell.angle_alpha   90.00
_cell.angle_beta   90.00
_cell.angle_gamma   90.00
#
_symmetry.space_group_name_H-M   'P 1'
#
loop_
_entity.id
_entity.type
_entity.pdbx_description
1 polymer ?
#
loop_
_entity_poly.entity_id
_entity_poly.type
_entity_poly.pdbx_seq_one_letter_code
_entity_poly.pdbx_strand_id
1 'polypeptide(L)' 'MWPTIGRVTPVDVTPPLLQALAGKHPATKPVWFMRQAGRSLPEYREVRRGTGMIESCLMPDLAAEITLQPV' A
#
# COMPACT_ATOMS: atom_id res chain seq x y z
N MET A 1 -12.19 -4.76 -45.03
CA MET A 1 -11.01 -4.62 -44.15
C MET A 1 -11.44 -3.83 -42.93
N TRP A 2 -11.95 -4.51 -41.89
CA TRP A 2 -12.48 -3.84 -40.68
C TRP A 2 -11.34 -3.64 -39.68
N PRO A 3 -11.22 -2.47 -39.01
CA PRO A 3 -10.20 -2.28 -37.98
C PRO A 3 -10.64 -3.01 -36.70
N THR A 4 -9.70 -3.74 -36.11
CA THR A 4 -9.85 -4.47 -34.86
C THR A 4 -10.25 -3.50 -33.76
N ILE A 5 -11.51 -3.57 -33.30
CA ILE A 5 -11.99 -2.88 -32.12
C ILE A 5 -11.06 -3.28 -30.97
N GLY A 6 -10.28 -2.33 -30.46
CA GLY A 6 -9.43 -2.52 -29.30
C GLY A 6 -10.29 -3.05 -28.16
N ARG A 7 -10.00 -4.28 -27.73
CA ARG A 7 -10.71 -4.92 -26.62
C ARG A 7 -10.43 -4.08 -25.37
N VAL A 8 -11.38 -3.23 -24.97
CA VAL A 8 -11.37 -2.62 -23.64
C VAL A 8 -11.54 -3.77 -22.66
N THR A 9 -10.45 -4.22 -22.05
CA THR A 9 -10.53 -5.18 -20.95
C THR A 9 -11.27 -4.51 -19.81
N PRO A 10 -12.32 -5.13 -19.23
CA PRO A 10 -12.91 -4.64 -18.00
C PRO A 10 -11.78 -4.42 -16.99
N VAL A 11 -11.73 -3.24 -16.37
CA VAL A 11 -10.78 -2.99 -15.29
C VAL A 11 -11.17 -3.94 -14.16
N ASP A 12 -10.37 -4.99 -13.95
CA ASP A 12 -10.49 -5.81 -12.74
C ASP A 12 -10.20 -4.87 -11.56
N VAL A 13 -11.24 -4.53 -10.80
CA VAL A 13 -11.16 -3.64 -9.64
C VAL A 13 -10.37 -4.26 -8.48
N THR A 14 -10.02 -5.53 -8.58
CA THR A 14 -9.17 -6.23 -7.61
C THR A 14 -7.78 -5.60 -7.61
N PRO A 15 -7.24 -5.16 -6.45
CA PRO A 15 -5.88 -4.64 -6.37
C PRO A 15 -4.83 -5.62 -6.92
N PRO A 16 -3.75 -5.14 -7.58
CA PRO A 16 -2.72 -5.99 -8.17
C PRO A 16 -2.09 -7.00 -7.19
N LEU A 17 -1.96 -6.62 -5.92
CA LEU A 17 -1.48 -7.50 -4.86
C LEU A 17 -2.38 -8.73 -4.67
N LEU A 18 -3.69 -8.53 -4.60
CA LEU A 18 -4.65 -9.63 -4.43
C LEU A 18 -4.73 -10.50 -5.69
N GLN A 19 -4.61 -9.90 -6.88
CA GLN A 19 -4.52 -10.66 -8.13
C GLN A 19 -3.30 -11.58 -8.15
N ALA A 20 -2.13 -11.07 -7.78
CA ALA A 20 -0.90 -11.85 -7.73
C ALA A 20 -0.97 -13.00 -6.70
N LEU A 21 -1.53 -12.74 -5.51
CA LEU A 21 -1.73 -13.75 -4.48
C LEU A 21 -2.72 -14.85 -4.90
N ALA A 22 -3.67 -14.52 -5.78
CA ALA A 22 -4.60 -15.48 -6.37
C ALA A 22 -4.00 -16.25 -7.57
N GLY A 23 -2.70 -16.09 -7.86
CA GLY A 23 -2.01 -16.75 -8.98
C GLY A 23 -2.29 -16.13 -10.35
N LYS A 24 -2.93 -14.96 -10.42
CA LYS A 24 -3.08 -14.20 -11.67
C LYS A 24 -1.80 -13.42 -11.99
N HIS A 25 -1.65 -13.01 -13.25
CA HIS A 25 -0.60 -12.09 -13.68
C HIS A 25 -1.16 -10.66 -13.83
N PRO A 26 -1.09 -9.81 -12.79
CA PRO A 26 -1.57 -8.43 -12.89
C PRO A 26 -0.71 -7.62 -13.87
N ALA A 27 -1.30 -6.60 -14.49
CA ALA A 27 -0.61 -5.73 -15.45
C ALA A 27 0.58 -4.97 -14.84
N THR A 28 0.48 -4.63 -13.55
CA THR A 28 1.56 -4.01 -12.77
C THR A 28 2.00 -4.97 -11.68
N LYS A 29 3.31 -5.16 -11.52
CA LYS A 29 3.87 -5.98 -10.44
C LYS A 29 3.66 -5.26 -9.10
N PRO A 30 2.90 -5.83 -8.14
CA PRO A 30 2.74 -5.23 -6.82
C PRO A 30 4.05 -5.33 -6.04
N VAL A 31 4.43 -4.25 -5.35
CA VAL A 31 5.61 -4.19 -4.48
C VAL A 31 5.17 -3.65 -3.12
N TRP A 32 5.73 -4.23 -2.07
CA TRP A 32 5.59 -3.75 -0.69
C TRP A 32 6.91 -4.00 0.03
N PHE A 33 7.23 -3.17 1.03
CA PHE A 33 8.44 -3.34 1.82
C PHE A 33 8.07 -3.66 3.27
N MET A 34 8.75 -4.65 3.84
CA MET A 34 8.69 -4.88 5.28
C MET A 34 9.22 -3.63 6.00
N ARG A 35 8.45 -3.11 6.96
CA ARG A 35 8.76 -1.89 7.73
C ARG A 35 8.81 -0.61 6.88
N GLN A 36 7.99 -0.52 5.82
CA GLN A 36 7.88 0.67 4.98
C GLN A 36 7.56 1.95 5.78
N ALA A 37 6.64 1.86 6.73
CA ALA A 37 6.32 2.92 7.68
C ALA A 37 7.14 2.74 8.95
N GLY A 38 8.29 3.39 9.01
CA GLY A 38 9.23 3.18 10.11
C GLY A 38 10.26 4.28 10.25
N ARG A 39 11.26 4.03 11.09
CA ARG A 39 12.30 4.99 11.45
C ARG A 39 13.18 5.45 10.28
N SER A 40 13.01 4.96 9.06
CA SER A 40 13.64 5.55 7.88
C SER A 40 13.01 6.91 7.55
N LEU A 41 11.69 7.05 7.70
CA LEU A 41 10.92 8.23 7.33
C LEU A 41 11.06 9.35 8.38
N PRO A 42 11.36 10.59 8.00
CA PRO A 42 11.36 11.72 8.94
C PRO A 42 9.96 11.99 9.51
N GLU A 43 8.91 11.84 8.71
CA GLU A 43 7.50 12.05 9.11
C GLU A 43 7.07 11.04 10.19
N TYR A 44 7.51 9.77 10.08
CA TYR A 44 7.30 8.76 11.13
C TYR A 44 7.90 9.20 12.47
N ARG A 45 9.11 9.79 12.44
CA ARG A 45 9.79 10.23 13.66
C ARG A 45 9.08 11.42 14.30
N GLU A 46 8.53 12.32 13.49
CA GLU A 46 7.78 13.48 13.97
C GLU A 46 6.48 13.06 14.65
N VAL A 47 5.67 12.27 13.95
CA VAL A 47 4.36 11.80 14.43
C VAL A 47 4.47 10.97 15.72
N ARG A 48 5.62 10.30 15.92
CA ARG A 48 5.90 9.51 17.13
C ARG A 48 6.66 10.25 18.23
N ARG A 49 6.92 11.55 18.06
CA ARG A 49 7.69 12.34 19.03
C ARG A 49 6.97 12.35 20.38
N GLY A 50 7.63 11.82 21.40
CA GLY A 50 7.10 11.76 22.76
C GLY A 50 6.18 10.56 23.06
N THR A 51 5.90 9.68 22.08
CA THR A 51 5.03 8.50 22.27
C THR A 51 5.83 7.21 22.25
N GLY A 52 5.65 6.38 23.28
CA GLY A 52 6.28 5.06 23.39
C GLY A 52 5.87 4.11 22.26
N MET A 53 6.64 3.04 22.02
CA MET A 53 6.31 2.08 20.94
C MET A 53 4.97 1.39 21.19
N ILE A 54 4.81 0.77 22.36
CA ILE A 54 3.58 0.05 22.69
C ILE A 54 2.39 1.01 22.75
N GLU A 55 2.58 2.18 23.36
CA GLU A 55 1.57 3.24 23.41
C GLU A 55 1.10 3.64 22.00
N SER A 56 2.03 3.85 21.06
CA SER A 56 1.66 4.20 19.68
C SER A 56 0.87 3.10 18.97
N CYS A 57 1.09 1.83 19.31
CA CYS A 57 0.30 0.71 18.78
C CYS A 57 -1.11 0.63 19.40
N LEU A 58 -1.30 1.20 20.59
CA LEU A 58 -2.58 1.21 21.32
C LEU A 58 -3.41 2.47 21.04
N MET A 59 -2.90 3.41 20.25
CA MET A 59 -3.61 4.60 19.79
C MET A 59 -4.06 4.41 18.33
N PRO A 60 -5.33 4.07 18.06
CA PRO A 60 -5.79 3.70 16.72
C PRO A 60 -5.57 4.80 15.67
N ASP A 61 -5.84 6.05 16.01
CA ASP A 61 -5.68 7.18 15.09
C ASP A 61 -4.21 7.37 14.69
N LEU A 62 -3.31 7.29 15.67
CA LEU A 62 -1.87 7.38 15.46
C LEU A 62 -1.34 6.19 14.63
N ALA A 63 -1.83 4.98 14.90
CA ALA A 63 -1.44 3.78 14.16
C ALA A 63 -1.92 3.83 12.69
N ALA A 64 -3.13 4.36 12.46
CA ALA A 64 -3.66 4.59 11.12
C ALA A 64 -2.83 5.64 10.37
N GLU A 65 -2.52 6.77 11.00
CA GLU A 65 -1.69 7.83 10.43
C GLU A 65 -0.31 7.30 10.02
N ILE A 66 0.35 6.54 10.90
CA ILE A 66 1.64 5.89 10.62
C ILE A 66 1.53 4.94 9.42
N THR A 67 0.45 4.15 9.33
CA THR A 67 0.28 3.14 8.27
C THR A 67 0.07 3.77 6.89
N LEU A 68 -0.58 4.93 6.84
CA LEU A 68 -0.90 5.66 5.61
C LEU A 68 0.21 6.60 5.14
N GLN A 69 1.37 6.60 5.80
CA GLN A 69 2.50 7.43 5.36
C GLN A 69 2.95 7.09 3.94
N PRO A 70 3.29 8.10 3.13
CA PRO A 70 3.76 7.89 1.77
C PRO A 70 5.10 7.14 1.78
N VAL A 71 5.23 6.15 0.88
CA VAL A 71 6.41 5.29 0.70
C VAL A 71 6.96 5.39 -0.71
#